data_AF-A0A2P0QMZ0-F1
#
_entry.id   AF-A0A2P0QMZ0-F1
#
_cell.length_a   1.000
_cell.length_b   1.000
_cell.length_c   1.000
_cell.angle_alpha   90.00
_cell.angle_beta   90.00
_cell.angle_gamma   90.00
#
_symmetry.space_group_name_H-M   'P 1'
#
loop_
_entity.id
_entity.type
_entity.pdbx_description
1 polymer ?
#
loop_
_entity_poly.entity_id
_entity_poly.type
_entity_poly.pdbx_seq_one_letter_code
_entity_poly.pdbx_strand_id
1 'polypeptide(L)'
;HQIARNNPLGRNTTAPLDLDPHYYGLSVLDMDTLFDTGMLQSRNPLPLHDIITNLERIYCGSVGAEFMHIVDTTTRCWIIKRLEEQSLRPLLPANIAGFDISDEKKIFTLKQLVAAEGIEMHLHSRFVGQKRFSLEGGESLIPILDDLIQGLGEKGAKEIVIGMAHR
;
A
#
# COMPACT_ATOMS: atom_id res chain seq x y z
N HIS A 1 2.99 9.01 4.50
CA HIS A 1 4.07 8.23 3.85
C HIS A 1 5.34 8.09 4.70
N GLN A 2 5.85 9.13 5.37
CA GLN A 2 7.11 9.05 6.14
C GLN A 2 7.10 8.05 7.31
N ILE A 3 5.94 7.84 7.93
CA ILE A 3 5.74 6.85 9.00
C ILE A 3 5.01 5.58 8.52
N ALA A 4 4.89 5.38 7.21
CA ALA A 4 4.24 4.19 6.67
C ALA A 4 5.06 2.92 6.96
N ARG A 5 4.39 1.80 7.21
CA ARG A 5 5.01 0.50 7.50
C ARG A 5 5.41 -0.23 6.22
N ASN A 6 6.25 0.42 5.40
CA ASN A 6 6.68 -0.07 4.09
C ASN A 6 8.09 -0.69 4.08
N ASN A 7 8.76 -0.77 5.23
CA ASN A 7 10.09 -1.36 5.34
C ASN A 7 10.00 -2.80 5.89
N PRO A 8 10.27 -3.84 5.07
CA PRO A 8 10.20 -5.23 5.52
C PRO A 8 11.27 -5.60 6.56
N LEU A 9 12.34 -4.80 6.69
CA LEU A 9 13.40 -5.00 7.68
C LEU A 9 13.11 -4.31 9.02
N GLY A 10 11.98 -3.62 9.16
CA GLY A 10 11.50 -3.09 10.44
C GLY A 10 12.28 -1.91 11.02
N ARG A 11 12.98 -1.10 10.20
CA ARG A 11 13.57 0.15 10.73
C ARG A 11 12.48 1.17 11.00
N ASN A 12 12.42 1.64 12.24
CA ASN A 12 11.52 2.70 12.66
C ASN A 12 12.01 4.05 12.12
N THR A 13 11.15 4.77 11.41
CA THR A 13 11.33 6.19 11.13
C THR A 13 10.78 7.00 12.29
N THR A 14 11.49 8.07 12.67
CA THR A 14 10.99 9.01 13.67
C THR A 14 9.77 9.73 13.10
N ALA A 15 8.66 9.72 13.85
CA ALA A 15 7.46 10.42 13.43
C ALA A 15 7.72 11.95 13.39
N PRO A 16 7.36 12.63 12.29
CA PRO A 16 7.32 14.08 12.24
C PRO A 16 6.38 14.66 13.31
N LEU A 17 6.72 15.84 13.84
CA LEU A 17 5.95 16.52 14.89
C LEU A 17 4.56 16.93 14.42
N ASP A 18 4.38 17.21 13.14
CA ASP A 18 3.12 17.63 12.51
C ASP A 18 2.11 16.48 12.34
N LEU A 19 2.48 15.25 12.71
CA LEU A 19 1.55 14.11 12.81
C LEU A 19 0.99 13.91 14.23
N ASP A 20 1.55 14.57 15.25
CA ASP A 20 1.00 14.53 16.60
C ASP A 20 -0.18 15.53 16.72
N PRO A 21 -1.40 15.08 17.09
CA PRO A 21 -2.54 15.98 17.30
C PRO A 21 -2.25 17.13 18.28
N HIS A 22 -1.36 16.92 19.26
CA HIS A 22 -0.98 17.97 20.22
C HIS A 22 -0.31 19.17 19.54
N TYR A 23 0.33 18.98 18.39
CA TYR A 23 0.93 20.05 17.60
C TYR A 23 -0.12 21.09 17.16
N TYR A 24 -1.36 20.66 16.93
CA TYR A 24 -2.48 21.52 16.54
C TYR A 24 -3.36 21.92 17.74
N GLY A 25 -2.92 21.66 18.96
CA GLY A 25 -3.68 21.95 20.18
C GLY A 25 -4.84 20.98 20.44
N LEU A 26 -4.88 19.84 19.75
CA LEU A 26 -5.85 18.77 20.01
C LEU A 26 -5.30 17.83 21.07
N SER A 27 -6.08 17.61 22.13
CA SER A 27 -5.69 16.80 23.27
C SER A 27 -6.45 15.48 23.32
N VAL A 28 -6.08 14.62 24.27
CA VAL A 28 -6.82 13.37 24.54
C VAL A 28 -8.29 13.63 24.92
N LEU A 29 -8.60 14.80 25.49
CA LEU A 29 -9.98 15.17 25.86
C LEU A 29 -10.87 15.42 24.64
N ASP A 30 -10.26 15.73 23.49
CA ASP A 30 -10.98 16.06 22.25
C ASP A 30 -11.27 14.80 21.40
N MET A 31 -10.77 13.63 21.82
CA MET A 31 -10.85 12.38 21.04
C MET A 31 -12.28 11.95 20.73
N ASP A 32 -13.21 12.18 21.65
CA ASP A 32 -14.64 11.83 21.48
C ASP A 32 -15.47 12.98 20.87
N THR A 33 -14.86 14.14 20.61
CA THR A 33 -15.56 15.28 20.03
C THR A 33 -15.75 15.08 18.52
N LEU A 34 -16.95 15.40 18.04
CA LEU A 34 -17.32 15.27 16.63
C LEU A 34 -16.78 16.44 15.81
N PHE A 35 -16.06 16.12 14.74
CA PHE A 35 -15.54 17.09 13.78
C PHE A 35 -16.17 16.89 12.40
N ASP A 36 -16.23 17.99 11.64
CA ASP A 36 -16.48 17.95 10.20
C ASP A 36 -15.25 17.38 9.50
N THR A 37 -15.44 16.30 8.74
CA THR A 37 -14.35 15.60 8.06
C THR A 37 -13.90 16.29 6.76
N GLY A 38 -14.58 17.38 6.35
CA GLY A 38 -14.18 18.21 5.22
C GLY A 38 -14.07 17.43 3.91
N MET A 39 -12.86 17.30 3.38
CA MET A 39 -12.59 16.59 2.11
C MET A 39 -12.36 15.08 2.28
N LEU A 40 -12.22 14.59 3.51
CA LEU A 40 -12.03 13.17 3.80
C LEU A 40 -13.25 12.38 3.31
N GLN A 41 -13.03 11.38 2.46
CA GLN A 41 -14.10 10.50 1.96
C GLN A 41 -14.52 9.48 3.03
N SER A 42 -15.15 9.97 4.10
CA SER A 42 -15.66 9.17 5.21
C SER A 42 -17.10 9.55 5.56
N ARG A 43 -17.67 8.86 6.56
CA ARG A 43 -18.85 9.40 7.26
C ARG A 43 -18.51 10.78 7.82
N ASN A 44 -19.52 11.64 7.91
CA ASN A 44 -19.37 13.01 8.39
C ASN A 44 -20.66 13.38 9.15
N PRO A 45 -20.60 13.86 10.40
CA PRO A 45 -19.40 14.05 11.24
C PRO A 45 -18.84 12.75 11.83
N LEU A 46 -17.58 12.78 12.27
CA LEU A 46 -16.89 11.68 12.96
C LEU A 46 -16.14 12.17 14.20
N PRO A 47 -15.98 11.32 15.23
CA PRO A 47 -15.14 11.66 16.36
C PRO A 47 -13.66 11.68 15.97
N LEU A 48 -12.86 12.52 16.63
CA LEU A 48 -11.44 12.71 16.30
C LEU A 48 -10.64 11.40 16.29
N HIS A 49 -10.90 10.50 17.25
CA HIS A 49 -10.21 9.20 17.28
C HIS A 49 -10.47 8.37 16.03
N ASP A 50 -11.69 8.37 15.49
CA ASP A 50 -12.04 7.66 14.26
C ASP A 50 -11.39 8.31 13.04
N ILE A 51 -11.29 9.64 13.02
CA ILE A 51 -10.60 10.38 11.95
C ILE A 51 -9.12 9.99 11.92
N ILE A 52 -8.44 10.05 13.07
CA ILE A 52 -7.02 9.68 13.18
C ILE A 52 -6.82 8.22 12.78
N THR A 53 -7.62 7.30 13.32
CA THR A 53 -7.53 5.87 13.02
C THR A 53 -7.72 5.59 11.52
N ASN A 54 -8.64 6.30 10.87
CA ASN A 54 -8.83 6.17 9.42
C ASN A 54 -7.63 6.70 8.64
N LEU A 55 -7.11 7.89 8.98
CA LEU A 55 -5.95 8.47 8.31
C LEU A 55 -4.69 7.60 8.47
N GLU A 56 -4.45 7.07 9.67
CA GLU A 56 -3.33 6.14 9.93
C GLU A 56 -3.46 4.87 9.09
N ARG A 57 -4.67 4.31 8.99
CA ARG A 57 -4.92 3.13 8.16
C ARG A 57 -4.69 3.39 6.68
N ILE A 58 -5.13 4.53 6.15
CA ILE A 58 -5.02 4.88 4.73
C ILE A 58 -3.56 5.22 4.35
N TYR A 59 -2.91 6.09 5.14
CA TYR A 59 -1.66 6.74 4.75
C TYR A 59 -0.40 6.19 5.45
N CYS A 60 -0.57 5.38 6.50
CA CYS A 60 0.52 4.84 7.33
C CYS A 60 0.55 3.29 7.38
N GLY A 61 -0.24 2.62 6.55
CA GLY A 61 -0.20 1.17 6.37
C GLY A 61 1.03 0.67 5.60
N SER A 62 0.90 -0.45 4.90
CA SER A 62 1.99 -1.03 4.09
C SER A 62 2.33 -0.22 2.83
N VAL A 63 1.46 0.72 2.45
CA VAL A 63 1.64 1.60 1.29
C VAL A 63 1.81 3.03 1.77
N GLY A 64 2.93 3.67 1.40
CA GLY A 64 3.16 5.09 1.63
C GLY A 64 2.84 5.89 0.38
N ALA A 65 1.73 6.62 0.38
CA ALA A 65 1.32 7.45 -0.77
C ALA A 65 1.96 8.85 -0.73
N GLU A 66 2.64 9.22 -1.82
CA GLU A 66 3.23 10.55 -2.00
C GLU A 66 2.70 11.18 -3.30
N PHE A 67 1.76 12.11 -3.16
CA PHE A 67 1.07 12.71 -4.31
C PHE A 67 0.71 14.19 -4.10
N MET A 68 0.90 14.74 -2.89
CA MET A 68 0.51 16.12 -2.58
C MET A 68 1.35 17.16 -3.34
N HIS A 69 2.52 16.79 -3.87
CA HIS A 69 3.35 17.63 -4.72
C HIS A 69 2.76 17.83 -6.14
N ILE A 70 1.73 17.06 -6.53
CA ILE A 70 1.07 17.21 -7.82
C ILE A 70 0.29 18.53 -7.85
N VAL A 71 0.62 19.40 -8.80
CA VAL A 71 0.00 20.73 -8.96
C VAL A 71 -1.46 20.63 -9.36
N ASP A 72 -1.79 19.70 -10.26
CA ASP A 72 -3.16 19.51 -10.74
C ASP A 72 -4.10 19.00 -9.63
N THR A 73 -5.07 19.84 -9.29
CA THR A 73 -6.08 19.55 -8.27
C THR A 73 -6.97 18.39 -8.68
N THR A 74 -7.33 18.25 -9.95
CA THR A 74 -8.22 17.17 -10.40
C THR A 74 -7.56 15.80 -10.19
N THR A 75 -6.29 15.67 -10.56
CA THR A 75 -5.49 14.46 -10.32
C THR A 75 -5.36 14.19 -8.82
N ARG A 76 -5.05 15.22 -8.01
CA ARG A 76 -4.92 15.06 -6.55
C ARG A 76 -6.21 14.55 -5.92
N CYS A 77 -7.34 15.17 -6.24
CA CYS A 77 -8.66 14.75 -5.76
C CYS A 77 -9.02 13.34 -6.21
N TRP A 78 -8.64 12.94 -7.43
CA TRP A 78 -8.83 11.57 -7.91
C TRP A 78 -8.05 10.55 -7.09
N ILE A 79 -6.79 10.84 -6.74
CA ILE A 79 -5.96 9.98 -5.89
C ILE A 79 -6.54 9.89 -4.48
N ILE A 80 -6.88 11.03 -3.87
CA ILE A 80 -7.49 11.11 -2.53
C ILE A 80 -8.74 10.23 -2.51
N LYS A 81 -9.64 10.42 -3.49
CA LYS A 81 -10.86 9.63 -3.59
C LYS A 81 -10.57 8.13 -3.64
N ARG A 82 -9.61 7.70 -4.47
CA ARG A 82 -9.28 6.28 -4.63
C ARG A 82 -8.62 5.66 -3.39
N LEU A 83 -7.81 6.41 -2.66
CA LEU A 83 -7.18 5.95 -1.41
C LEU A 83 -8.20 5.89 -0.27
N GLU A 84 -9.03 6.92 -0.14
CA GLU A 84 -9.96 7.08 0.97
C GLU A 84 -11.30 6.35 0.75
N GLU A 85 -11.64 5.96 -0.48
CA GLU A 85 -12.76 5.04 -0.76
C GLU A 85 -12.63 3.72 0.01
N GLN A 86 -11.39 3.28 0.30
CA GLN A 86 -11.12 2.11 1.14
C GLN A 86 -11.57 2.31 2.60
N SER A 87 -11.79 3.55 3.00
CA SER A 87 -12.23 3.91 4.35
C SER A 87 -13.70 3.67 4.61
N LEU A 88 -14.50 3.62 3.53
CA LEU A 88 -15.93 3.38 3.57
C LEU A 88 -16.30 1.90 3.74
N ARG A 89 -15.31 0.99 3.63
CA ARG A 89 -15.52 -0.45 3.88
C ARG A 89 -15.51 -0.70 5.40
N PRO A 90 -16.44 -1.53 5.92
CA PRO A 90 -16.51 -1.84 7.36
C PRO A 90 -15.16 -2.29 7.92
N LEU A 91 -14.94 -1.97 9.20
CA LEU A 91 -13.80 -2.39 10.03
C LEU A 91 -13.74 -3.93 10.10
N LEU A 92 -13.24 -4.57 9.04
CA LEU A 92 -12.92 -5.98 9.04
C LEU A 92 -11.52 -6.17 9.66
N PRO A 93 -11.35 -7.20 10.50
CA PRO A 93 -10.10 -7.42 11.22
C PRO A 93 -8.95 -7.67 10.23
N ALA A 94 -7.92 -6.83 10.34
CA ALA A 94 -6.51 -7.11 10.04
C ALA A 94 -6.14 -7.83 8.73
N ASN A 95 -6.96 -7.75 7.68
CA ASN A 95 -6.55 -8.13 6.33
C ASN A 95 -6.22 -6.85 5.56
N ILE A 96 -4.92 -6.69 5.28
CA ILE A 96 -4.27 -5.72 4.39
C ILE A 96 -5.27 -4.82 3.63
N ALA A 97 -5.41 -3.58 4.09
CA ALA A 97 -6.01 -2.46 3.35
C ALA A 97 -7.31 -2.79 2.57
N GLY A 98 -8.30 -3.42 3.21
CA GLY A 98 -9.70 -3.37 2.73
C GLY A 98 -9.97 -3.99 1.35
N PHE A 99 -9.03 -4.73 0.76
CA PHE A 99 -9.29 -5.51 -0.45
C PHE A 99 -9.90 -6.84 -0.05
N ASP A 100 -11.17 -7.03 -0.40
CA ASP A 100 -11.80 -8.35 -0.39
C ASP A 100 -11.17 -9.15 -1.55
N ILE A 101 -10.05 -9.79 -1.27
CA ILE A 101 -9.34 -10.67 -2.19
C ILE A 101 -9.89 -12.07 -1.97
N SER A 102 -10.41 -12.70 -3.03
CA SER A 102 -10.87 -14.08 -2.97
C SER A 102 -9.74 -15.00 -2.47
N ASP A 103 -10.10 -16.03 -1.72
CA ASP A 103 -9.11 -16.99 -1.24
C ASP A 103 -8.36 -17.68 -2.39
N GLU A 104 -9.03 -17.85 -3.53
CA GLU A 104 -8.41 -18.31 -4.77
C GLU A 104 -7.27 -17.38 -5.23
N LYS A 105 -7.49 -16.06 -5.23
CA LYS A 105 -6.47 -15.09 -5.62
C LYS A 105 -5.33 -15.03 -4.60
N LYS A 106 -5.61 -15.17 -3.30
CA LYS A 106 -4.56 -15.29 -2.26
C LYS A 106 -3.68 -16.51 -2.49
N ILE A 107 -4.30 -17.67 -2.74
CA ILE A 107 -3.60 -18.93 -3.02
C ILE A 107 -2.76 -18.81 -4.29
N PHE A 108 -3.30 -18.18 -5.34
CA PHE A 108 -2.58 -17.95 -6.58
C PHE A 108 -1.35 -17.04 -6.39
N THR A 109 -1.51 -15.92 -5.69
CA THR A 109 -0.39 -15.02 -5.34
C THR A 109 0.69 -15.76 -4.54
N LEU A 110 0.30 -16.60 -3.57
CA LEU A 110 1.26 -17.41 -2.81
C LEU A 110 2.01 -18.40 -3.71
N LYS A 111 1.33 -19.06 -4.65
CA LYS A 111 1.99 -19.95 -5.62
C LYS A 111 3.01 -19.22 -6.47
N GLN A 112 2.71 -18.01 -6.92
CA GLN A 112 3.63 -17.18 -7.69
C GLN A 112 4.87 -16.79 -6.87
N LEU A 113 4.69 -16.43 -5.60
CA LEU A 113 5.80 -16.13 -4.68
C LEU A 113 6.70 -17.36 -4.47
N VAL A 114 6.11 -18.53 -4.19
CA VAL A 114 6.85 -19.78 -4.02
C VAL A 114 7.58 -20.18 -5.30
N ALA A 115 6.97 -19.96 -6.47
CA ALA A 115 7.62 -20.23 -7.74
C ALA A 115 8.83 -19.29 -7.99
N ALA A 116 8.69 -18.01 -7.67
CA ALA A 116 9.77 -17.03 -7.79
C ALA A 116 10.96 -17.39 -6.90
N GLU A 117 10.72 -17.70 -5.62
CA GLU A 117 11.74 -18.17 -4.69
C GLU A 117 12.35 -19.51 -5.14
N GLY A 118 11.51 -20.45 -5.60
CA GLY A 118 11.95 -21.78 -6.03
C GLY A 118 12.91 -21.74 -7.22
N ILE A 119 12.69 -20.86 -8.19
CA ILE A 119 13.62 -20.66 -9.31
C ILE A 119 14.95 -20.11 -8.79
N GLU A 120 14.93 -19.16 -7.88
CA GLU A 120 16.16 -18.59 -7.31
C GLU A 120 16.96 -19.63 -6.51
N MET A 121 16.29 -20.44 -5.68
CA MET A 121 16.95 -21.54 -4.97
C MET A 121 17.51 -22.59 -5.94
N HIS A 122 16.77 -22.92 -6.99
CA HIS A 122 17.21 -23.88 -7.99
C HIS A 122 18.48 -23.40 -8.71
N LEU A 123 18.47 -22.16 -9.20
CA LEU A 123 19.62 -21.54 -9.85
C LEU A 123 20.82 -21.44 -8.89
N HIS A 124 20.58 -21.20 -7.60
CA HIS A 124 21.62 -21.13 -6.57
C HIS A 124 22.37 -22.46 -6.45
N SER A 125 21.60 -23.55 -6.34
CA SER A 125 22.16 -24.88 -6.11
C SER A 125 22.88 -25.44 -7.34
N ARG A 126 22.39 -25.13 -8.55
CA ARG A 126 22.92 -25.67 -9.80
C ARG A 126 24.11 -24.91 -10.37
N PHE A 127 24.13 -23.59 -10.22
CA PHE A 127 25.12 -22.72 -10.86
C PHE A 127 25.95 -21.95 -9.84
N VAL A 128 26.65 -22.71 -8.97
CA VAL A 128 27.49 -22.14 -7.93
C VAL A 128 28.63 -21.30 -8.53
N GLY A 129 28.80 -20.07 -8.02
CA GLY A 129 29.86 -19.15 -8.45
C GLY A 129 29.56 -18.35 -9.73
N GLN A 130 28.44 -18.59 -10.40
CA GLN A 130 27.99 -17.76 -11.52
C GLN A 130 27.39 -16.45 -10.99
N LYS A 131 27.82 -15.32 -11.55
CA LYS A 131 27.24 -14.01 -11.20
C LYS A 131 25.81 -13.94 -11.72
N ARG A 132 24.87 -13.75 -10.81
CA ARG A 132 23.45 -13.53 -11.10
C ARG A 132 22.91 -12.36 -10.30
N PHE A 133 21.90 -11.71 -10.84
CA PHE A 133 21.21 -10.61 -10.19
C PHE A 133 19.95 -11.16 -9.52
N SER A 134 20.15 -11.80 -8.36
CA SER A 134 19.09 -12.48 -7.63
C SER A 134 17.91 -11.56 -7.35
N LEU A 135 16.70 -12.07 -7.58
CA LEU A 135 15.48 -11.40 -7.15
C LEU A 135 15.21 -11.58 -5.64
N GLU A 136 16.01 -12.35 -4.92
CA GLU A 136 15.84 -12.65 -3.49
C GLU A 136 15.55 -11.41 -2.61
N GLY A 137 14.47 -11.46 -1.84
CA GLY A 137 13.90 -10.34 -1.07
C GLY A 137 13.04 -9.36 -1.87
N GLY A 138 12.88 -9.59 -3.18
CA GLY A 138 12.06 -8.81 -4.13
C GLY A 138 11.11 -9.68 -4.94
N GLU A 139 10.82 -10.89 -4.48
CA GLU A 139 9.98 -11.90 -5.16
C GLU A 139 8.56 -11.39 -5.41
N SER A 140 8.11 -10.43 -4.60
CA SER A 140 6.83 -9.73 -4.77
C SER A 140 6.70 -9.01 -6.10
N LEU A 141 7.81 -8.72 -6.80
CA LEU A 141 7.77 -8.19 -8.16
C LEU A 141 7.01 -9.11 -9.12
N ILE A 142 7.15 -10.43 -8.98
CA ILE A 142 6.52 -11.41 -9.88
C ILE A 142 4.99 -11.35 -9.83
N PRO A 143 4.33 -11.49 -8.65
CA PRO A 143 2.87 -11.35 -8.60
C PRO A 143 2.39 -9.93 -8.91
N ILE A 144 3.19 -8.88 -8.63
CA ILE A 144 2.82 -7.50 -9.01
C ILE A 144 2.77 -7.34 -10.54
N LEU A 145 3.77 -7.85 -11.25
CA LEU A 145 3.80 -7.80 -12.71
C LEU A 145 2.67 -8.63 -13.33
N ASP A 146 2.39 -9.81 -12.78
CA ASP A 146 1.27 -10.64 -13.23
C ASP A 146 -0.08 -9.91 -13.08
N ASP A 147 -0.36 -9.36 -11.89
CA ASP A 147 -1.61 -8.62 -11.65
C ASP A 147 -1.74 -7.37 -12.54
N LEU A 148 -0.62 -6.68 -12.79
CA LEU A 148 -0.58 -5.54 -13.72
C LEU A 148 -0.91 -5.96 -15.14
N ILE A 149 -0.30 -7.05 -15.63
CA ILE A 149 -0.53 -7.56 -16.99
C ILE A 149 -1.99 -8.01 -17.16
N GLN A 150 -2.54 -8.75 -16.20
CA GLN A 150 -3.94 -9.18 -16.21
C GLN A 150 -4.88 -7.96 -16.22
N GLY A 151 -4.65 -7.00 -15.33
CA GLY A 151 -5.45 -5.79 -15.24
C GLY A 151 -5.37 -4.88 -16.47
N LEU A 152 -4.24 -4.88 -17.20
CA LEU A 152 -4.13 -4.20 -18.49
C LEU A 152 -4.86 -4.96 -19.61
N GLY A 153 -4.78 -6.29 -19.60
CA GLY A 153 -5.51 -7.13 -20.54
C GLY A 153 -7.03 -6.95 -20.44
N GLU A 154 -7.56 -6.90 -19.22
CA GLU A 154 -8.98 -6.60 -18.95
C GLU A 154 -9.41 -5.23 -19.48
N LYS A 155 -8.48 -4.27 -19.56
CA LYS A 155 -8.69 -2.93 -20.11
C LYS A 155 -8.45 -2.83 -21.61
N GLY A 156 -8.19 -3.95 -22.29
CA GLY A 156 -8.03 -4.02 -23.75
C GLY A 156 -6.63 -3.71 -24.26
N ALA A 157 -5.61 -3.69 -23.40
CA ALA A 157 -4.22 -3.60 -23.85
C ALA A 157 -3.86 -4.83 -24.70
N LYS A 158 -3.24 -4.61 -25.85
CA LYS A 158 -2.85 -5.68 -26.80
C LYS A 158 -1.37 -6.05 -26.72
N GLU A 159 -0.54 -5.13 -26.25
CA GLU A 159 0.90 -5.28 -26.18
C GLU A 159 1.43 -4.58 -24.93
N ILE A 160 2.43 -5.19 -24.30
CA ILE A 160 3.11 -4.67 -23.12
C ILE A 160 4.62 -4.79 -23.38
N VAL A 161 5.32 -3.67 -23.29
CA VAL A 161 6.78 -3.61 -23.42
C VAL A 161 7.37 -3.35 -22.04
N ILE A 162 8.26 -4.24 -21.58
CA ILE A 162 8.90 -4.15 -20.27
C ILE A 162 10.36 -3.71 -20.45
N GLY A 163 10.70 -2.53 -19.94
CA GLY A 163 12.08 -2.07 -19.80
C GLY A 163 12.52 -2.19 -18.34
N MET A 164 13.48 -3.06 -18.05
CA MET A 164 14.00 -3.30 -16.70
C MET A 164 15.52 -3.33 -16.66
N ALA A 165 16.09 -3.08 -15.48
CA ALA A 165 17.51 -3.27 -15.23
C ALA A 165 17.83 -4.76 -15.08
N HIS A 166 19.01 -5.10 -14.58
CA HIS A 166 19.41 -6.49 -14.38
C HIS A 166 18.56 -7.25 -13.33
N ARG A 167 17.80 -6.55 -12.49
CA ARG A 167 16.92 -7.10 -11.46
C ARG A 167 15.50 -6.62 -11.72
#